data_AF-A0A0B2RL63-F1
#
_entry.id   AF-A0A0B2RL63-F1
#
_cell.length_a   1.000
_cell.length_b   1.000
_cell.length_c   1.000
_cell.angle_alpha   90.00
_cell.angle_beta   90.00
_cell.angle_gamma   90.00
#
_symmetry.space_group_name_H-M   'P 1'
#
loop_
_entity.id
_entity.type
_entity.pdbx_description
1 polymer ?
#
loop_
_entity_poly.entity_id
_entity_poly.type
_entity_poly.pdbx_seq_one_letter_code
_entity_poly.pdbx_strand_id
1 'polypeptide(L)'
;MERLIVSIQDLVSRGVWETIHMSRGGLLMSHLLFADDVLLFFIASHEQAKVLVDTLENFCAISSLKVNLHKSNFICSKGVS
;
A
#
# COMPACT_ATOMS: atom_id res chain seq x y z
N MET A 1 -3.11 13.17 1.36
CA MET A 1 -2.93 11.84 0.74
C MET A 1 -1.80 11.82 -0.29
N GLU A 2 -1.61 12.86 -1.10
CA GLU A 2 -0.53 12.95 -2.12
C GLU A 2 0.86 12.50 -1.63
N ARG A 3 1.32 12.94 -0.45
CA ARG A 3 2.61 12.52 0.10
C ARG A 3 2.73 11.01 0.37
N LEU A 4 1.64 10.35 0.76
CA LEU A 4 1.62 8.89 0.96
C LEU A 4 1.88 8.18 -0.38
N ILE A 5 1.22 8.64 -1.44
CA ILE A 5 1.35 8.07 -2.78
C ILE A 5 2.77 8.25 -3.32
N VAL A 6 3.34 9.45 -3.17
CA VAL A 6 4.72 9.72 -3.58
C VAL A 6 5.69 8.81 -2.85
N SER A 7 5.49 8.59 -1.53
CA SER A 7 6.31 7.64 -0.76
C SER A 7 6.17 6.21 -1.25
N ILE A 8 4.96 5.75 -1.57
CA ILE A 8 4.73 4.40 -2.10
C ILE A 8 5.38 4.25 -3.47
N GLN A 9 5.26 5.25 -4.35
CA GLN A 9 5.89 5.24 -5.68
C GLN A 9 7.43 5.17 -5.58
N ASP A 10 8.04 5.90 -4.64
CA ASP A 10 9.47 5.80 -4.35
C ASP A 10 9.85 4.36 -3.94
N LEU A 11 9.11 3.77 -2.99
CA LEU A 11 9.36 2.41 -2.52
C LEU A 11 9.17 1.35 -3.61
N VAL A 12 8.20 1.52 -4.50
CA VAL A 12 8.00 0.68 -5.68
C VAL A 12 9.18 0.82 -6.64
N SER A 13 9.63 2.04 -6.93
CA SER A 13 10.77 2.28 -7.82
C SER A 13 12.09 1.68 -7.30
N ARG A 14 12.20 1.58 -5.98
CA ARG A 14 13.34 0.98 -5.27
C ARG A 14 13.23 -0.53 -5.10
N GLY A 15 12.12 -1.14 -5.54
CA GLY A 15 11.85 -2.57 -5.37
C GLY A 15 11.61 -3.01 -3.93
N VAL A 16 11.35 -2.08 -3.02
CA VAL A 16 11.05 -2.37 -1.61
C VAL A 16 9.58 -2.74 -1.44
N TRP A 17 8.69 -2.05 -2.17
CA TRP A 17 7.26 -2.35 -2.22
C TRP A 17 6.95 -3.24 -3.42
N GLU A 18 6.55 -4.48 -3.15
CA GLU A 18 6.16 -5.43 -4.18
C GLU A 18 4.69 -5.25 -4.57
N THR A 19 4.46 -4.87 -5.82
CA THR A 19 3.13 -4.63 -6.38
C THR A 19 2.45 -5.91 -6.85
N ILE A 20 1.12 -5.90 -6.96
CA ILE A 20 0.36 -7.04 -7.50
C ILE A 20 0.12 -6.91 -9.00
N HIS A 21 0.06 -8.05 -9.69
CA HIS A 21 -0.45 -8.12 -11.06
C HIS A 21 -1.97 -8.29 -11.07
N MET A 22 -2.68 -7.41 -11.77
CA MET A 22 -4.14 -7.51 -11.92
C MET A 22 -4.58 -8.65 -12.85
N SER A 23 -3.70 -9.13 -13.72
CA SER A 23 -3.91 -10.28 -14.59
C SER A 23 -2.57 -10.89 -15.01
N ARG A 24 -2.57 -12.08 -15.64
CA ARG A 24 -1.35 -12.66 -16.22
C ARG A 24 -0.78 -11.73 -17.29
N GLY A 25 0.36 -11.11 -17.00
CA GLY A 25 0.98 -10.08 -17.85
C GLY A 25 0.32 -8.70 -17.77
N GLY A 26 -0.59 -8.50 -16.82
CA GLY A 26 -1.33 -7.26 -16.62
C GLY A 26 -0.57 -6.19 -15.86
N LEU A 27 -1.24 -5.05 -15.68
CA LEU A 27 -0.73 -3.88 -14.97
C LEU A 27 -0.34 -4.22 -13.53
N LEU A 28 0.82 -3.70 -13.12
CA LEU A 28 1.27 -3.68 -11.74
C LEU A 28 0.55 -2.56 -10.99
N MET A 29 -0.08 -2.89 -9.87
CA MET A 29 -0.79 -1.91 -9.05
C MET A 29 -0.29 -1.95 -7.60
N SER A 30 -0.04 -0.77 -7.04
CA SER A 30 0.30 -0.57 -5.62
C SER A 30 -0.79 0.14 -4.85
N HIS A 31 -1.63 0.97 -5.50
CA HIS A 31 -2.67 1.74 -4.83
C HIS A 31 -3.80 2.17 -5.78
N LEU A 32 -4.96 2.47 -5.22
CA LEU A 32 -6.07 3.20 -5.84
C LEU A 32 -6.52 4.33 -4.92
N LEU A 33 -6.79 5.49 -5.49
CA LEU A 33 -7.16 6.69 -4.76
C LEU A 33 -8.60 7.08 -5.04
N PHE A 34 -9.31 7.40 -3.96
CA PHE A 34 -10.62 8.03 -3.99
C PHE A 34 -10.55 9.36 -3.23
N ALA A 35 -11.68 10.07 -3.11
CA ALA A 35 -11.73 11.36 -2.42
C ALA A 35 -11.29 11.24 -0.95
N ASP A 36 -11.81 10.22 -0.25
CA ASP A 36 -11.61 10.06 1.20
C ASP A 36 -10.86 8.77 1.57
N ASP A 37 -10.84 7.78 0.67
CA ASP A 37 -10.31 6.45 0.94
C ASP A 37 -9.18 6.07 -0.03
N VAL A 38 -8.25 5.24 0.45
CA VAL A 38 -7.18 4.65 -0.34
C VAL A 38 -7.23 3.13 -0.23
N LEU A 39 -7.10 2.44 -1.35
CA LEU A 39 -6.83 1.02 -1.37
C LEU A 39 -5.34 0.81 -1.64
N LEU A 40 -4.71 -0.06 -0.86
CA LEU A 40 -3.29 -0.39 -0.97
C LEU A 40 -3.17 -1.86 -1.39
N PHE A 41 -2.29 -2.11 -2.35
CA PHE A 41 -2.06 -3.42 -2.94
C PHE A 41 -0.58 -3.79 -2.81
N PHE A 42 -0.32 -4.97 -2.28
CA PHE A 42 1.02 -5.50 -2.08
C PHE A 42 0.96 -7.03 -1.96
N ILE A 43 2.11 -7.69 -2.09
CA ILE A 43 2.21 -9.15 -1.88
C ILE A 43 1.96 -9.48 -0.40
N ALA A 44 1.10 -10.47 -0.12
CA ALA A 44 0.74 -10.85 1.24
C ALA A 44 1.84 -11.66 1.95
N SER A 45 3.01 -11.05 2.16
CA SER A 45 4.13 -11.57 2.94
C SER A 45 4.33 -10.75 4.21
N HIS A 46 5.06 -11.33 5.18
CA HIS A 46 5.36 -10.65 6.44
C HIS A 46 6.28 -9.43 6.21
N GLU A 47 7.22 -9.56 5.28
CA GLU A 47 8.17 -8.51 4.89
C GLU A 47 7.44 -7.31 4.30
N GLN A 48 6.51 -7.55 3.37
CA GLN A 48 5.74 -6.48 2.74
C GLN A 48 4.72 -5.85 3.70
N ALA A 49 4.12 -6.65 4.60
CA ALA A 49 3.27 -6.11 5.66
C ALA A 49 4.04 -5.15 6.59
N LYS A 50 5.30 -5.46 6.89
CA LYS A 50 6.17 -4.56 7.65
C LYS A 50 6.45 -3.25 6.89
N VAL A 51 6.79 -3.34 5.61
CA VAL A 51 6.98 -2.16 4.74
C VAL A 51 5.73 -1.28 4.72
N LEU A 52 4.53 -1.87 4.62
CA LEU A 52 3.26 -1.16 4.69
C LEU A 52 3.11 -0.40 6.01
N VAL A 53 3.31 -1.07 7.15
CA VAL A 53 3.18 -0.47 8.49
C VAL A 53 4.16 0.68 8.65
N ASP A 54 5.44 0.46 8.35
CA ASP A 54 6.49 1.48 8.46
C ASP A 54 6.18 2.71 7.58
N THR A 55 5.65 2.48 6.37
CA THR A 55 5.25 3.56 5.45
C THR A 55 4.08 4.38 6.00
N LEU A 56 3.05 3.71 6.55
CA LEU A 56 1.90 4.38 7.15
C LEU A 56 2.27 5.15 8.42
N GLU A 57 3.13 4.59 9.27
CA GLU A 57 3.62 5.24 10.48
C GLU A 57 4.45 6.49 10.15
N ASN A 58 5.39 6.38 9.20
CA ASN A 58 6.18 7.52 8.74
C ASN A 58 5.28 8.62 8.13
N PHE A 59 4.28 8.22 7.34
CA PHE A 59 3.30 9.17 6.81
C PHE A 59 2.53 9.88 7.93
N CYS A 60 2.02 9.14 8.92
CA CYS A 60 1.29 9.71 10.05
C CYS A 60 2.15 10.69 10.86
N ALA A 61 3.43 10.34 11.08
CA ALA A 61 4.38 11.19 11.78
C ALA A 61 4.63 12.53 11.06
N ILE A 62 4.75 12.51 9.73
CA ILE A 62 5.05 13.69 8.92
C ILE A 62 3.80 14.54 8.64
N SER A 63 2.65 13.91 8.44
CA SER A 63 1.42 14.61 8.01
C SER A 63 0.50 15.00 9.17
N SER A 64 0.77 14.53 10.40
CA SER A 64 -0.14 14.64 11.55
C SER A 64 -1.54 14.05 11.30
N LEU A 65 -1.66 13.18 10.30
CA LEU A 65 -2.88 12.42 10.02
C LEU A 65 -2.79 11.08 10.73
N LYS A 66 -3.93 10.45 10.99
CA LYS A 66 -3.99 9.12 11.62
C LYS A 66 -4.82 8.19 10.77
N VAL A 67 -4.30 6.98 10.55
CA VAL A 67 -5.08 5.90 9.93
C VAL A 67 -6.25 5.54 10.83
N ASN A 68 -7.46 5.55 10.27
CA ASN A 68 -8.66 5.15 11.00
C ASN A 68 -8.80 3.62 10.95
N LEU A 69 -8.27 2.93 11.96
CA LEU A 69 -8.31 1.47 12.05
C LEU A 69 -9.73 0.89 12.10
N HIS A 70 -10.71 1.64 12.61
CA HIS A 70 -12.11 1.19 12.63
C HIS A 70 -12.73 1.17 11.22
N LYS A 71 -12.27 2.03 10.32
CA LYS A 71 -12.73 2.06 8.92
C LYS A 71 -11.82 1.27 7.98
N SER A 72 -10.63 0.91 8.42
CA SER A 72 -9.64 0.20 7.61
C SER A 72 -9.96 -1.29 7.59
N ASN A 73 -9.94 -1.89 6.40
CA ASN A 73 -10.11 -3.34 6.23
C ASN A 73 -8.85 -3.95 5.62
N PHE A 74 -8.49 -5.13 6.10
CA PHE A 74 -7.35 -5.90 5.60
C PHE A 74 -7.86 -7.21 5.01
N ILE A 75 -7.55 -7.46 3.73
CA ILE A 75 -8.04 -8.63 3.00
C ILE A 75 -6.85 -9.33 2.34
N CYS A 76 -6.68 -10.61 2.65
CA CYS A 76 -5.73 -11.48 1.97
C CYS A 76 -6.46 -12.43 1.01
N SER A 77 -6.13 -12.37 -0.27
CA SER A 77 -6.58 -13.36 -1.25
C SER A 77 -5.67 -14.60 -1.20
N LYS A 78 -6.28 -15.79 -1.23
CA LYS A 78 -5.55 -17.08 -1.25
C LYS A 78 -5.10 -17.51 -2.66
N GLY A 79 -5.40 -16.71 -3.69
CA GLY A 79 -5.30 -17.13 -5.11
C GLY A 79 -4.38 -16.29 -6.00
N VAL A 80 -3.59 -15.39 -5.41
CA VAL A 80 -2.57 -14.61 -6.13
C VAL A 80 -1.20 -15.18 -5.75
N SER A 81 -0.58 -15.88 -6.70
CA SER A 81 0.78 -16.44 -6.65
C SER A 81 1.66 -15.69 -7.63
#